data_AF-A0A927MUJ9-F1
#
_entry.id   AF-A0A927MUJ9-F1
#
_cell.length_a   1.000
_cell.length_b   1.000
_cell.length_c   1.000
_cell.angle_alpha   90.00
_cell.angle_beta   90.00
_cell.angle_gamma   90.00
#
_symmetry.space_group_name_H-M   'P 1'
#
loop_
_entity.id
_entity.type
_entity.pdbx_description
1 polymer ?
#
loop_
_entity_poly.entity_id
_entity_poly.type
_entity_poly.pdbx_seq_one_letter_code
_entity_poly.pdbx_strand_id
1 'polypeptide(L)'
;MTAPIIPPIFPSSVTPAGQPSLGHSLRLDDGDLVFDEQAHDLAEVTELDALSQALRLSINTQLGTDRLNVQFGFDRLAIGAYAYNLTTRKEYVKMQLVRCVGLDARVRDVHEVFFSDDPRAFDAQPQLDAVAQEQVVAAVRASRDYTVFVVIETVTNQPLTVDAEATLG
;
A
#
# COMPACT_ATOMS: atom_id res chain seq x y z
N MET A 1 11.91 33.37 -39.04
CA MET A 1 10.91 32.28 -38.99
C MET A 1 11.49 31.20 -38.09
N THR A 2 11.01 31.11 -36.85
CA THR A 2 11.55 30.21 -35.83
C THR A 2 10.71 28.93 -35.85
N ALA A 3 11.35 27.77 -36.04
CA ALA A 3 10.67 26.48 -36.08
C ALA A 3 10.10 26.12 -34.69
N PRO A 4 8.94 25.45 -34.59
CA PRO A 4 8.39 25.01 -33.32
C PRO A 4 9.28 23.90 -32.72
N ILE A 5 9.63 24.07 -31.45
CA ILE A 5 10.29 23.05 -30.63
C ILE A 5 9.25 21.97 -30.34
N ILE A 6 9.38 20.82 -30.99
CA ILE A 6 8.61 19.61 -30.67
C ILE A 6 9.25 19.03 -29.40
N PRO A 7 8.52 18.87 -28.28
CA PRO A 7 9.09 18.21 -27.10
C PRO A 7 9.44 16.75 -27.43
N PRO A 8 10.52 16.21 -26.85
CA PRO A 8 10.90 14.82 -27.09
C PRO A 8 9.76 13.90 -26.62
N ILE A 9 9.31 13.03 -27.52
CA ILE A 9 8.43 11.92 -27.18
C ILE A 9 9.28 10.93 -26.39
N PHE A 10 9.06 10.85 -25.09
CA PHE A 10 9.73 9.88 -24.22
C PHE A 10 9.40 8.45 -24.67
N PRO A 11 10.36 7.50 -24.59
CA PRO A 11 10.07 6.11 -24.85
C PRO A 11 9.20 5.56 -23.71
N SER A 12 7.88 5.63 -23.86
CA SER A 12 6.98 4.78 -23.09
C SER A 12 7.43 3.34 -23.33
N SER A 13 7.77 2.60 -22.28
CA SER A 13 7.90 1.16 -22.37
C SER A 13 6.54 0.61 -22.80
N VAL A 14 6.38 0.40 -24.11
CA VAL A 14 5.14 -0.12 -24.69
C VAL A 14 5.05 -1.58 -24.24
N THR A 15 4.31 -1.82 -23.16
CA THR A 15 3.84 -3.14 -22.81
C THR A 15 3.13 -3.70 -24.05
N PRO A 16 3.53 -4.86 -24.57
CA PRO A 16 2.94 -5.41 -25.78
C PRO A 16 1.42 -5.52 -25.60
N ALA A 17 0.68 -5.02 -26.60
CA ALA A 17 -0.78 -4.90 -26.55
C ALA A 17 -1.43 -6.24 -26.13
N GLY A 18 -2.16 -6.22 -25.01
CA GLY A 18 -2.91 -7.38 -24.50
C GLY A 18 -2.31 -8.08 -23.28
N GLN A 19 -1.13 -7.70 -22.78
CA GLN A 19 -0.66 -8.16 -21.47
C GLN A 19 -1.23 -7.29 -20.33
N PRO A 20 -1.59 -7.88 -19.17
CA PRO A 20 -1.94 -7.11 -17.99
C PRO A 20 -0.74 -6.25 -17.58
N SER A 21 -0.94 -4.94 -17.41
CA SER A 21 0.05 -4.04 -16.82
C SER A 21 -0.39 -3.64 -15.42
N LEU A 22 0.57 -3.46 -14.52
CA LEU A 22 0.30 -2.96 -13.17
C LEU A 22 0.25 -1.42 -13.11
N GLY A 23 0.45 -0.76 -14.26
CA GLY A 23 0.17 0.65 -14.46
C GLY A 23 1.41 1.54 -14.43
N HIS A 24 1.16 2.83 -14.55
CA HIS A 24 2.14 3.90 -14.63
C HIS A 24 1.56 5.13 -13.94
N SER A 25 2.35 5.82 -13.13
CA SER A 25 1.89 7.01 -12.39
C SER A 25 3.03 7.98 -12.17
N LEU A 26 2.68 9.23 -11.83
CA LEU A 26 3.61 10.15 -11.21
C LEU A 26 4.00 9.63 -9.83
N ARG A 27 5.27 9.79 -9.47
CA ARG A 27 5.80 9.41 -8.17
C ARG A 27 5.32 10.39 -7.11
N LEU A 28 4.87 9.84 -6.00
CA LEU A 28 4.49 10.58 -4.81
C LEU A 28 5.43 10.24 -3.65
N ASP A 29 5.71 11.24 -2.82
CA ASP A 29 6.37 11.08 -1.52
C ASP A 29 5.51 11.80 -0.47
N ASP A 30 4.95 11.04 0.47
CA ASP A 30 3.93 11.52 1.43
C ASP A 30 2.75 12.30 0.81
N GLY A 31 2.42 11.99 -0.45
CA GLY A 31 1.34 12.64 -1.21
C GLY A 31 1.78 13.83 -2.05
N ASP A 32 3.05 14.25 -1.95
CA ASP A 32 3.62 15.32 -2.77
C ASP A 32 4.27 14.76 -4.04
N LEU A 33 4.17 15.50 -5.15
CA LEU A 33 4.80 15.14 -6.41
C LEU A 33 6.32 15.29 -6.31
N VAL A 34 7.03 14.24 -6.74
CA VAL A 34 8.50 14.23 -6.76
C VAL A 34 9.00 14.72 -8.11
N PHE A 35 10.03 15.57 -8.10
CA PHE A 35 10.75 15.97 -9.32
C PHE A 35 11.97 15.08 -9.56
N ASP A 36 12.20 14.73 -10.82
CA ASP A 36 13.46 14.17 -11.30
C ASP A 36 14.38 15.31 -11.75
N GLU A 37 15.41 15.59 -10.96
CA GLU A 37 16.38 16.65 -11.26
C GLU A 37 17.21 16.40 -12.53
N GLN A 38 17.41 15.12 -12.92
CA GLN A 38 18.19 14.78 -14.10
C GLN A 38 17.37 14.93 -15.38
N ALA A 39 16.09 14.53 -15.33
CA ALA A 39 15.16 14.67 -16.44
C ALA A 39 14.56 16.08 -16.55
N HIS A 40 14.67 16.89 -15.49
CA HIS A 40 13.98 18.18 -15.35
C HIS A 40 12.45 18.05 -15.54
N ASP A 41 11.87 16.96 -15.05
CA ASP A 41 10.44 16.66 -15.14
C ASP A 41 9.93 16.04 -13.82
N LEU A 42 8.64 15.72 -13.75
CA LEU A 42 8.09 14.93 -12.66
C LEU A 42 8.62 13.50 -12.72
N ALA A 43 9.00 12.96 -11.57
CA ALA A 43 9.40 11.58 -11.45
C ALA A 43 8.19 10.66 -11.67
N GLU A 44 8.43 9.52 -12.32
CA GLU A 44 7.40 8.52 -12.63
C GLU A 44 7.71 7.21 -11.90
N VAL A 45 6.67 6.43 -11.64
CA VAL A 45 6.74 5.05 -11.13
C VAL A 45 5.94 4.13 -12.05
N THR A 46 6.43 2.91 -12.23
CA THR A 46 5.83 1.93 -13.15
C THR A 46 5.64 0.58 -12.49
N GLU A 47 4.75 -0.21 -13.09
CA GLU A 47 4.49 -1.60 -12.72
C GLU A 47 4.21 -1.79 -11.21
N LEU A 48 5.00 -2.62 -10.51
CA LEU A 48 4.79 -2.94 -9.10
C LEU A 48 4.88 -1.69 -8.19
N ASP A 49 5.76 -0.75 -8.50
CA ASP A 49 5.91 0.47 -7.71
C ASP A 49 4.69 1.38 -7.87
N ALA A 50 4.16 1.47 -9.10
CA ALA A 50 2.92 2.21 -9.36
C ALA A 50 1.72 1.59 -8.64
N LEU A 51 1.62 0.26 -8.62
CA LEU A 51 0.57 -0.43 -7.87
C LEU A 51 0.75 -0.25 -6.36
N SER A 52 1.95 -0.43 -5.84
CA SER A 52 2.27 -0.25 -4.42
C SER A 52 1.89 1.16 -3.95
N GLN A 53 2.28 2.20 -4.70
CA GLN A 53 1.91 3.58 -4.40
C GLN A 53 0.40 3.79 -4.42
N ALA A 54 -0.32 3.25 -5.41
CA ALA A 54 -1.77 3.38 -5.50
C ALA A 54 -2.50 2.70 -4.32
N LEU A 55 -2.05 1.51 -3.92
CA LEU A 55 -2.61 0.80 -2.77
C LEU A 55 -2.33 1.55 -1.46
N ARG A 56 -1.11 2.05 -1.27
CA ARG A 56 -0.76 2.89 -0.11
C ARG A 56 -1.60 4.16 -0.07
N LEU A 57 -1.81 4.82 -1.21
CA LEU A 57 -2.67 6.01 -1.28
C LEU A 57 -4.12 5.68 -0.87
N SER A 58 -4.67 4.56 -1.35
CA SER A 58 -6.00 4.10 -0.96
C SER A 58 -6.08 3.82 0.54
N ILE A 59 -5.11 3.10 1.10
CA ILE A 59 -5.04 2.80 2.54
C ILE A 59 -4.90 4.08 3.39
N ASN A 60 -4.18 5.07 2.89
CA ASN A 60 -3.94 6.35 3.59
C ASN A 60 -5.09 7.35 3.46
N THR A 61 -6.03 7.11 2.56
CA THR A 61 -7.19 7.97 2.37
C THR A 61 -8.35 7.48 3.22
N GLN A 62 -9.00 8.39 3.96
CA GLN A 62 -10.18 8.03 4.73
C GLN A 62 -11.33 7.65 3.79
N LEU A 63 -11.99 6.52 4.06
CA LEU A 63 -13.15 6.08 3.29
C LEU A 63 -14.20 7.19 3.18
N GLY A 64 -14.64 7.47 1.95
CA GLY A 64 -15.71 8.42 1.66
C GLY A 64 -15.28 9.89 1.54
N THR A 65 -13.98 10.21 1.65
CA THR A 65 -13.50 11.60 1.46
C THR A 65 -13.31 11.96 -0.01
N ASP A 66 -13.17 10.98 -0.90
CA ASP A 66 -13.16 11.22 -2.34
C ASP A 66 -14.59 11.54 -2.82
N ARG A 67 -14.75 12.72 -3.42
CA ARG A 67 -16.05 13.26 -3.87
C ARG A 67 -16.63 12.50 -5.06
N LEU A 68 -15.78 11.85 -5.86
CA LEU A 68 -16.16 11.12 -7.07
C LEU A 68 -16.21 9.62 -6.83
N ASN A 69 -15.39 9.10 -5.93
CA ASN A 69 -15.35 7.70 -5.57
C ASN A 69 -15.51 7.47 -4.07
N VAL A 70 -16.75 7.48 -3.57
CA VAL A 70 -17.05 7.31 -2.15
C VAL A 70 -16.65 5.95 -1.56
N GLN A 71 -16.37 4.96 -2.42
CA GLN A 71 -15.87 3.64 -2.01
C GLN A 71 -14.35 3.59 -1.86
N PHE A 72 -13.65 4.63 -2.33
CA PHE A 72 -12.21 4.78 -2.20
C PHE A 72 -11.83 5.09 -0.75
N GLY A 73 -10.75 4.47 -0.30
CA GLY A 73 -10.20 4.69 1.03
C GLY A 73 -10.38 3.53 2.00
N PHE A 74 -9.79 3.71 3.17
CA PHE A 74 -9.84 2.81 4.32
C PHE A 74 -10.56 3.50 5.49
N ASP A 75 -11.40 2.76 6.22
CA ASP A 75 -12.22 3.34 7.28
C ASP A 75 -11.45 3.37 8.63
N ARG A 76 -10.62 4.40 8.81
CA ARG A 76 -9.82 4.57 10.03
C ARG A 76 -10.68 4.96 11.23
N LEU A 77 -11.68 5.80 11.00
CA LEU A 77 -12.53 6.35 12.06
C LEU A 77 -13.34 5.26 12.78
N ALA A 78 -13.81 4.23 12.05
CA ALA A 78 -14.56 3.14 12.65
C ALA A 78 -13.76 2.29 13.65
N ILE A 79 -12.42 2.25 13.54
CA ILE A 79 -11.55 1.50 14.47
C ILE A 79 -11.67 2.08 15.89
N GLY A 80 -11.76 3.41 16.00
CA GLY A 80 -11.87 4.13 17.28
C GLY A 80 -13.32 4.36 17.75
N ALA A 81 -14.30 4.24 16.86
CA ALA A 81 -15.70 4.58 17.15
C ALA A 81 -16.40 3.59 18.11
N TYR A 82 -15.90 2.36 18.21
CA TYR A 82 -16.53 1.29 18.98
C TYR A 82 -15.60 0.73 20.06
N ALA A 83 -16.16 0.43 21.23
CA ALA A 83 -15.46 -0.20 22.36
C ALA A 83 -15.25 -1.72 22.11
N TYR A 84 -14.55 -2.06 21.03
CA TYR A 84 -14.17 -3.42 20.71
C TYR A 84 -12.90 -3.82 21.47
N ASN A 85 -12.80 -5.12 21.80
CA ASN A 85 -11.53 -5.67 22.28
C ASN A 85 -10.48 -5.68 21.15
N LEU A 86 -9.20 -5.82 21.51
CA LEU A 86 -8.09 -5.77 20.56
C LEU A 86 -8.24 -6.78 19.41
N THR A 87 -8.67 -8.01 19.71
CA THR A 87 -8.86 -9.07 18.70
C THR A 87 -9.90 -8.66 17.66
N THR A 88 -11.05 -8.15 18.11
CA THR A 88 -12.11 -7.67 17.23
C THR A 88 -11.67 -6.47 16.40
N ARG A 89 -10.87 -5.55 16.96
CA ARG A 89 -10.31 -4.43 16.19
C ARG A 89 -9.33 -4.89 15.13
N LYS A 90 -8.45 -5.84 15.45
CA LYS A 90 -7.53 -6.43 14.47
C LYS A 90 -8.28 -7.10 13.34
N GLU A 91 -9.31 -7.88 13.65
CA GLU A 91 -10.14 -8.54 12.63
C GLU A 91 -10.86 -7.52 11.75
N TYR A 92 -11.41 -6.46 12.35
CA TYR A 92 -12.00 -5.35 11.60
C TYR A 92 -10.98 -4.72 10.64
N VAL A 93 -9.77 -4.41 11.11
CA VAL A 93 -8.69 -3.87 10.26
C VAL A 93 -8.35 -4.83 9.12
N LYS A 94 -8.23 -6.13 9.37
CA LYS A 94 -8.00 -7.13 8.32
C LYS A 94 -9.09 -7.09 7.25
N MET A 95 -10.36 -7.17 7.66
CA MET A 95 -11.50 -7.15 6.73
C MET A 95 -11.55 -5.85 5.92
N GLN A 96 -11.27 -4.72 6.56
CA GLN A 96 -11.25 -3.41 5.90
C GLN A 96 -10.09 -3.28 4.91
N LEU A 97 -8.91 -3.80 5.23
CA LEU A 97 -7.76 -3.84 4.32
C LEU A 97 -8.05 -4.76 3.13
N VAL A 98 -8.61 -5.94 3.36
CA VAL A 98 -9.04 -6.86 2.28
C VAL A 98 -10.02 -6.16 1.34
N ARG A 99 -11.04 -5.46 1.88
CA ARG A 99 -11.96 -4.67 1.04
C ARG A 99 -11.22 -3.58 0.27
N CYS A 100 -10.43 -2.76 0.97
CA CYS A 100 -9.76 -1.60 0.39
C CYS A 100 -8.81 -1.99 -0.75
N VAL A 101 -8.00 -3.02 -0.53
CA VAL A 101 -7.00 -3.50 -1.49
C VAL A 101 -7.67 -4.31 -2.61
N GLY A 102 -8.64 -5.16 -2.28
CA GLY A 102 -9.36 -5.99 -3.26
C GLY A 102 -10.27 -5.22 -4.22
N LEU A 103 -10.51 -3.92 -3.98
CA LEU A 103 -11.22 -3.06 -4.93
C LEU A 103 -10.36 -2.63 -6.13
N ASP A 104 -9.03 -2.73 -6.05
CA ASP A 104 -8.15 -2.42 -7.17
C ASP A 104 -8.12 -3.60 -8.17
N ALA A 105 -8.51 -3.34 -9.42
CA ALA A 105 -8.62 -4.37 -10.45
C ALA A 105 -7.29 -5.06 -10.83
N ARG A 106 -6.15 -4.51 -10.40
CA ARG A 106 -4.82 -5.10 -10.60
C ARG A 106 -4.48 -6.13 -9.52
N VAL A 107 -5.25 -6.19 -8.44
CA VAL A 107 -5.15 -7.21 -7.39
C VAL A 107 -5.99 -8.42 -7.80
N ARG A 108 -5.33 -9.57 -7.93
CA ARG A 108 -6.00 -10.84 -8.24
C ARG A 108 -6.54 -11.50 -6.98
N ASP A 109 -5.72 -11.54 -5.93
CA ASP A 109 -6.05 -12.20 -4.67
C ASP A 109 -5.31 -11.53 -3.50
N VAL A 110 -5.94 -11.56 -2.32
CA VAL A 110 -5.32 -11.14 -1.06
C VAL A 110 -5.01 -12.40 -0.26
N HIS A 111 -3.75 -12.82 -0.30
CA HIS A 111 -3.28 -14.09 0.29
C HIS A 111 -3.29 -14.05 1.81
N GLU A 112 -2.76 -12.98 2.39
CA GLU A 112 -2.54 -12.92 3.83
C GLU A 112 -2.59 -11.48 4.35
N VAL A 113 -3.10 -11.32 5.57
CA VAL A 113 -3.01 -10.08 6.34
C VAL A 113 -2.54 -10.39 7.76
N PHE A 114 -1.38 -9.86 8.14
CA PHE A 114 -0.77 -10.07 9.44
C PHE A 114 -0.26 -8.77 10.06
N PHE A 115 -0.10 -8.77 11.38
CA PHE A 115 0.34 -7.60 12.14
C PHE A 115 1.81 -7.75 12.53
N SER A 116 2.46 -6.64 12.88
CA SER A 116 3.85 -6.61 13.35
C SER A 116 4.11 -7.40 14.64
N ASP A 117 3.07 -7.80 15.37
CA ASP A 117 3.15 -8.65 16.55
C ASP A 117 2.76 -10.12 16.30
N ASP A 118 2.52 -10.48 15.04
CA ASP A 118 2.27 -11.85 14.58
C ASP A 118 3.61 -12.57 14.32
N PRO A 119 3.76 -13.86 14.68
CA PRO A 119 4.93 -14.66 14.30
C PRO A 119 5.35 -14.52 12.82
N ARG A 120 4.38 -14.37 11.92
CA ARG A 120 4.63 -14.16 10.48
C ARG A 120 5.50 -12.95 10.15
N ALA A 121 5.44 -11.89 10.96
CA ALA A 121 6.27 -10.71 10.75
C ALA A 121 7.77 -11.01 10.87
N PHE A 122 8.13 -12.07 11.60
CA PHE A 122 9.53 -12.48 11.81
C PHE A 122 10.05 -13.47 10.77
N ASP A 123 9.17 -14.05 9.93
CA ASP A 123 9.60 -14.89 8.80
C ASP A 123 10.50 -14.10 7.82
N ALA A 124 10.31 -12.77 7.75
CA ALA A 124 11.14 -11.85 6.97
C ALA A 124 12.47 -11.44 7.65
N GLN A 125 12.65 -11.76 8.94
CA GLN A 125 13.83 -11.40 9.74
C GLN A 125 14.36 -12.62 10.53
N PRO A 126 14.87 -13.65 9.84
CA PRO A 126 15.31 -14.90 10.48
C PRO A 126 16.53 -14.74 11.41
N GLN A 127 17.10 -13.54 11.48
CA GLN A 127 18.28 -13.20 12.30
C GLN A 127 17.94 -12.83 13.74
N LEU A 128 16.66 -12.56 14.04
CA LEU A 128 16.20 -12.27 15.40
C LEU A 128 16.03 -13.58 16.18
N ASP A 129 16.70 -13.68 17.32
CA ASP A 129 16.45 -14.76 18.27
C ASP A 129 15.06 -14.64 18.92
N ALA A 130 14.58 -15.74 19.53
CA ALA A 130 13.24 -15.78 20.12
C ALA A 130 13.04 -14.75 21.24
N VAL A 131 14.10 -14.37 21.96
CA VAL A 131 14.03 -13.38 23.04
C VAL A 131 13.85 -11.97 22.47
N ALA A 132 14.56 -11.63 21.39
CA ALA A 132 14.42 -10.37 20.69
C ALA A 132 13.06 -10.26 20.00
N GLN A 133 12.53 -11.35 19.44
CA GLN A 133 11.16 -11.39 18.90
C GLN A 133 10.11 -11.07 19.97
N GLU A 134 10.20 -11.69 21.16
CA GLU A 134 9.29 -11.41 22.28
C GLU A 134 9.36 -9.94 22.74
N GLN A 135 10.56 -9.34 22.76
CA GLN A 135 10.74 -7.93 23.12
C GLN A 135 10.08 -6.99 22.10
N VAL A 136 10.21 -7.27 20.80
CA VAL A 136 9.54 -6.49 19.74
C VAL A 136 8.02 -6.61 19.86
N VAL A 137 7.51 -7.83 20.03
CA VAL A 137 6.07 -8.09 20.24
C VAL A 137 5.56 -7.34 21.46
N ALA A 138 6.29 -7.38 22.58
CA ALA A 138 5.92 -6.68 23.80
C ALA A 138 5.91 -5.16 23.62
N ALA A 139 6.90 -4.59 22.91
CA ALA A 139 6.99 -3.17 22.62
C ALA A 139 5.83 -2.68 21.73
N VAL A 140 5.48 -3.44 20.68
CA VAL A 140 4.32 -3.16 19.81
C VAL A 140 3.01 -3.21 20.61
N ARG A 141 2.84 -4.24 21.45
CA ARG A 141 1.64 -4.37 22.30
C ARG A 141 1.52 -3.26 23.34
N ALA A 142 2.64 -2.77 23.84
CA ALA A 142 2.68 -1.68 24.81
C ALA A 142 2.35 -0.31 24.17
N SER A 143 2.92 -0.02 23.00
CA SER A 143 2.68 1.23 22.26
C SER A 143 1.29 1.31 21.64
N ARG A 144 0.70 0.15 21.27
CA ARG A 144 -0.54 0.04 20.50
C ARG A 144 -0.45 0.54 19.06
N ASP A 145 0.76 0.79 18.58
CA ASP A 145 1.04 1.14 17.19
C ASP A 145 1.45 -0.13 16.44
N TYR A 146 0.57 -0.59 15.56
CA TYR A 146 0.79 -1.79 14.77
C TYR A 146 1.06 -1.42 13.32
N THR A 147 2.04 -2.09 12.72
CA THR A 147 2.15 -2.16 11.27
C THR A 147 1.38 -3.39 10.82
N VAL A 148 0.54 -3.25 9.79
CA VAL A 148 -0.22 -4.33 9.19
C VAL A 148 0.35 -4.58 7.80
N PHE A 149 0.67 -5.82 7.49
CA PHE A 149 1.19 -6.24 6.20
C PHE A 149 0.09 -6.99 5.45
N VAL A 150 -0.11 -6.62 4.19
CA VAL A 150 -1.06 -7.23 3.26
C VAL A 150 -0.27 -7.85 2.11
N VAL A 151 -0.31 -9.18 2.02
CA VAL A 151 0.31 -9.92 0.92
C VAL A 151 -0.74 -10.18 -0.14
N ILE A 152 -0.45 -9.73 -1.36
CA ILE A 152 -1.33 -9.89 -2.50
C ILE A 152 -0.64 -10.60 -3.65
N GLU A 153 -1.46 -11.19 -4.51
CA GLU A 153 -1.06 -11.61 -5.84
C GLU A 153 -1.73 -10.69 -6.86
N THR A 154 -0.93 -10.23 -7.80
CA THR A 154 -1.37 -9.31 -8.85
C THR A 154 -1.91 -10.05 -10.07
N VAL A 155 -2.57 -9.34 -10.98
CA VAL A 155 -3.02 -9.89 -12.28
C VAL A 155 -1.87 -10.39 -13.17
N THR A 156 -0.63 -9.99 -12.89
CA THR A 156 0.59 -10.50 -13.55
C THR A 156 1.21 -11.70 -12.82
N ASN A 157 0.55 -12.21 -11.76
CA ASN A 157 1.02 -13.28 -10.87
C ASN A 157 2.31 -12.93 -10.09
N GLN A 158 2.62 -11.64 -9.96
CA GLN A 158 3.71 -11.19 -9.12
C GLN A 158 3.18 -10.94 -7.70
N PRO A 159 3.84 -11.46 -6.65
CA PRO A 159 3.48 -11.14 -5.27
C PRO A 159 3.90 -9.71 -4.93
N LEU A 160 3.08 -9.01 -4.17
CA LEU A 160 3.39 -7.69 -3.62
C LEU A 160 2.98 -7.67 -2.15
N THR A 161 3.83 -7.12 -1.28
CA THR A 161 3.49 -6.85 0.12
C THR A 161 3.35 -5.36 0.30
N VAL A 162 2.22 -4.91 0.84
CA VAL A 162 1.96 -3.52 1.18
C VAL A 162 1.74 -3.41 2.68
N ASP A 163 2.34 -2.41 3.28
CA ASP A 163 2.21 -2.11 4.70
C ASP A 163 1.28 -0.92 4.97
N ALA A 164 0.68 -0.94 6.15
CA ALA A 164 -0.23 0.09 6.65
C ALA A 164 0.00 0.31 8.15
N GLU A 165 0.03 1.55 8.60
CA GLU A 165 0.05 1.87 10.02
C GLU A 165 -1.37 1.86 10.62
N ALA A 166 -1.52 1.25 11.79
CA ALA A 166 -2.76 1.17 12.53
C ALA A 166 -2.53 1.32 14.04
N THR A 167 -3.03 2.42 14.62
CA THR A 167 -3.06 2.60 16.07
C THR A 167 -4.34 1.99 16.66
N LEU A 168 -4.20 1.03 17.56
CA LEU A 168 -5.30 0.27 18.18
C LEU A 168 -5.41 0.58 19.68
N GLY A 169 -5.90 1.79 20.01
CA GLY A 169 -6.08 2.31 21.39
C GLY A 169 -7.30 1.76 22.12
#